data_AF-A0A6C0AWJ5-F1
#
_entry.id   AF-A0A6C0AWJ5-F1
#
_cell.length_a   1.000
_cell.length_b   1.000
_cell.length_c   1.000
_cell.angle_alpha   90.00
_cell.angle_beta   90.00
_cell.angle_gamma   90.00
#
_symmetry.space_group_name_H-M   'P 1'
#
loop_
_entity.id
_entity.type
_entity.pdbx_description
1 polymer ?
#
loop_
_entity_poly.entity_id
_entity_poly.type
_entity_poly.pdbx_seq_one_letter_code
_entity_poly.pdbx_strand_id
1 'polypeptide(L)'
;MCYSAESSITSFIIGGSACSYLLLSNNNYNKHIGLFFFSVLLIQLVEFFLWIDQDCGWLNNMASRSINFVLTLQIYCLFLGAYLFNTIYISKNTLKILIFISTLFLLFNLYPFFETSNRCSRPYTDNSLKWDKFEKTDNLYNKIYNVSQYFYLLSFLIIPLLFKKIWIGLLILILSFTSFFTTRYANIESYTSRWCYFSAFIPVLFVFLDFFKIKY
;
A
#
# COMPACT_ATOMS: atom_id res chain seq x y z
N MET A 1 -1.47 8.26 -9.63
CA MET A 1 -0.64 7.22 -10.20
C MET A 1 0.54 8.00 -10.52
N CYS A 2 1.63 7.33 -10.39
CA CYS A 2 2.75 7.93 -11.01
C CYS A 2 2.45 7.78 -12.51
N TYR A 3 2.26 8.93 -13.17
CA TYR A 3 1.83 9.00 -14.57
C TYR A 3 2.99 8.68 -15.52
N SER A 4 4.14 8.34 -14.95
CA SER A 4 5.39 8.05 -15.64
C SER A 4 6.31 7.25 -14.72
N ALA A 5 7.31 6.61 -15.32
CA ALA A 5 8.41 5.97 -14.60
C ALA A 5 9.11 6.95 -13.64
N GLU A 6 9.37 8.18 -14.09
CA GLU A 6 10.03 9.22 -13.30
C GLU A 6 9.25 9.57 -12.03
N SER A 7 7.94 9.75 -12.15
CA SER A 7 7.06 10.02 -11.01
C SER A 7 7.09 8.85 -10.01
N SER A 8 7.09 7.61 -10.51
CA SER A 8 7.09 6.38 -9.72
C SER A 8 8.35 6.26 -8.87
N ILE A 9 9.51 6.35 -9.53
CA ILE A 9 10.79 6.20 -8.83
C ILE A 9 11.06 7.37 -7.88
N THR A 10 10.68 8.60 -8.26
CA THR A 10 10.83 9.77 -7.39
C THR A 10 10.00 9.63 -6.12
N SER A 11 8.74 9.19 -6.25
CA SER A 11 7.85 8.95 -5.11
C SER A 11 8.39 7.85 -4.19
N PHE A 12 8.91 6.76 -4.77
CA PHE A 12 9.54 5.68 -4.00
C PHE A 12 10.79 6.15 -3.24
N ILE A 13 11.69 6.90 -3.88
CA ILE A 13 12.93 7.39 -3.26
C ILE A 13 12.61 8.36 -2.12
N ILE A 14 11.78 9.37 -2.36
CA ILE A 14 11.44 10.40 -1.37
C ILE A 14 10.68 9.76 -0.19
N GLY A 15 9.59 9.05 -0.49
CA GLY A 15 8.77 8.41 0.53
C GLY A 15 9.53 7.31 1.27
N GLY A 16 10.34 6.53 0.55
CA GLY A 16 11.11 5.42 1.10
C GLY A 16 12.16 5.92 2.09
N SER A 17 12.88 6.99 1.71
CA SER A 17 13.85 7.64 2.60
C SER A 17 13.18 8.19 3.86
N ALA A 18 12.01 8.82 3.72
CA ALA A 18 11.24 9.30 4.86
C ALA A 18 10.77 8.15 5.77
N CYS A 19 10.28 7.05 5.20
CA CYS A 19 9.90 5.85 5.97
C CYS A 19 11.09 5.22 6.69
N SER A 20 12.27 5.16 6.04
CA SER A 20 13.50 4.69 6.67
C SER A 20 13.90 5.57 7.87
N TYR A 21 13.78 6.90 7.74
CA TYR A 21 13.98 7.80 8.88
C TYR A 21 12.99 7.49 10.02
N LEU A 22 11.70 7.37 9.72
CA LEU A 22 10.67 7.10 10.73
C LEU A 22 10.88 5.77 11.45
N LEU A 23 11.35 4.73 10.74
CA LEU A 23 11.73 3.44 11.32
C LEU A 23 12.91 3.53 12.28
N LEU A 24 13.84 4.46 12.06
CA LEU A 24 14.99 4.72 12.91
C LEU A 24 14.69 5.71 14.06
N SER A 25 13.55 6.40 14.03
CA SER A 25 13.14 7.33 15.09
C SER A 25 12.93 6.62 16.44
N ASN A 26 12.97 7.35 17.55
CA ASN A 26 12.69 6.79 18.88
C ASN A 26 11.18 6.60 19.17
N ASN A 27 10.31 7.11 18.30
CA ASN A 27 8.87 7.09 18.50
C ASN A 27 8.23 5.84 17.88
N ASN A 28 7.66 4.98 18.72
CA ASN A 28 6.98 3.74 18.29
C ASN A 28 5.85 3.97 17.26
N TYR A 29 5.14 5.10 17.33
CA TYR A 29 4.13 5.45 16.33
C TYR A 29 4.74 5.73 14.97
N ASN A 30 5.86 6.46 14.94
CA ASN A 30 6.61 6.73 13.71
C ASN A 30 7.18 5.45 13.13
N LYS A 31 7.73 4.54 13.95
CA LYS A 31 8.18 3.23 13.46
C LYS A 31 7.05 2.42 12.82
N HIS A 32 5.86 2.42 13.43
CA HIS A 32 4.70 1.76 12.84
C HIS A 32 4.30 2.41 11.51
N ILE A 33 4.15 3.73 11.48
CA ILE A 33 3.82 4.49 10.26
C ILE A 33 4.86 4.21 9.18
N GLY A 34 6.15 4.28 9.51
CA GLY A 34 7.25 4.01 8.59
C GLY A 34 7.20 2.59 8.03
N LEU A 35 6.98 1.57 8.87
CA LEU A 35 6.86 0.18 8.42
C LEU A 35 5.70 0.00 7.43
N PHE A 36 4.54 0.54 7.78
CA PHE A 36 3.35 0.45 6.97
C PHE A 36 3.52 1.20 5.65
N PHE A 37 3.87 2.49 5.68
CA PHE A 37 4.00 3.28 4.46
C PHE A 37 5.17 2.84 3.58
N PHE A 38 6.24 2.25 4.13
CA PHE A 38 7.28 1.64 3.30
C PHE A 38 6.70 0.51 2.43
N SER A 39 5.84 -0.34 3.01
CA SER A 39 5.14 -1.37 2.24
C SER A 39 4.13 -0.81 1.24
N VAL A 40 3.50 0.34 1.55
CA VAL A 40 2.68 1.07 0.58
C VAL A 40 3.54 1.53 -0.59
N LEU A 41 4.70 2.11 -0.31
CA LEU A 41 5.61 2.66 -1.31
C LEU A 41 6.20 1.63 -2.28
N LEU A 42 6.22 0.35 -1.89
CA LEU A 42 6.61 -0.72 -2.81
C LEU A 42 5.72 -0.77 -4.06
N ILE A 43 4.46 -0.31 -4.00
CA ILE A 43 3.62 -0.27 -5.20
C ILE A 43 4.14 0.75 -6.22
N GLN A 44 4.80 1.83 -5.79
CA GLN A 44 5.42 2.81 -6.68
C GLN A 44 6.65 2.23 -7.36
N LEU A 45 7.42 1.39 -6.66
CA LEU A 45 8.52 0.65 -7.27
C LEU A 45 7.99 -0.36 -8.31
N VAL A 46 6.90 -1.06 -8.01
CA VAL A 46 6.22 -1.95 -8.96
C VAL A 46 5.75 -1.15 -10.19
N GLU A 47 5.11 0.00 -10.01
CA GLU A 47 4.68 0.87 -11.10
C GLU A 47 5.84 1.38 -11.95
N PHE A 48 6.99 1.70 -11.35
CA PHE A 48 8.19 2.08 -12.09
C PHE A 48 8.60 0.97 -13.08
N PHE A 49 8.65 -0.28 -12.61
CA PHE A 49 8.98 -1.43 -13.45
C PHE A 49 7.94 -1.69 -14.55
N LEU A 50 6.66 -1.45 -14.28
CA LEU A 50 5.63 -1.46 -15.31
C LEU A 50 5.89 -0.39 -16.37
N TRP A 51 6.15 0.85 -15.96
CA TRP A 51 6.33 1.98 -16.86
C TRP A 51 7.55 1.85 -17.79
N ILE A 52 8.65 1.27 -17.33
CA ILE A 52 9.86 1.15 -18.16
C ILE A 52 9.81 -0.04 -19.14
N ASP A 53 8.81 -0.92 -19.03
CA ASP A 53 8.63 -2.09 -19.90
C ASP A 53 7.20 -2.12 -20.46
N GLN A 54 6.90 -1.19 -21.37
CA GLN A 54 5.58 -1.09 -22.01
C GLN A 54 5.37 -2.07 -23.17
N ASP A 55 6.44 -2.71 -23.64
CA ASP A 55 6.39 -3.80 -24.62
C ASP A 55 5.91 -5.13 -24.00
N CYS A 56 5.53 -5.12 -22.72
CA CYS A 56 5.08 -6.29 -21.97
C CYS A 56 6.13 -7.41 -21.90
N GLY A 57 7.39 -7.03 -21.70
CA GLY A 57 8.49 -7.97 -21.48
C GLY A 57 8.40 -8.67 -20.12
N TRP A 58 9.52 -9.27 -19.74
CA TRP A 58 9.63 -10.02 -18.48
C TRP A 58 9.40 -9.14 -17.25
N LEU A 59 9.85 -7.88 -17.29
CA LEU A 59 9.81 -6.99 -16.15
C LEU A 59 8.37 -6.55 -15.84
N ASN A 60 7.61 -6.17 -16.87
CA ASN A 60 6.20 -5.83 -16.70
C ASN A 60 5.37 -7.04 -16.25
N ASN A 61 5.63 -8.22 -16.83
CA ASN A 61 4.94 -9.44 -16.42
C ASN A 61 5.19 -9.78 -14.93
N MET A 62 6.44 -9.70 -14.47
CA MET A 62 6.77 -9.91 -13.06
C MET A 62 6.18 -8.83 -12.15
N ALA A 63 6.28 -7.56 -12.53
CA ALA A 63 5.71 -6.45 -11.78
C ALA A 63 4.18 -6.56 -11.69
N SER A 64 3.49 -6.90 -12.79
CA SER A 64 2.03 -7.10 -12.81
C SER A 64 1.59 -8.21 -11.86
N ARG A 65 2.34 -9.32 -11.78
CA ARG A 65 2.08 -10.42 -10.84
C ARG A 65 2.28 -10.01 -9.38
N SER A 66 3.19 -9.07 -9.12
CA SER A 66 3.53 -8.62 -7.76
C SER A 66 2.51 -7.68 -7.12
N ILE A 67 1.61 -7.06 -7.90
CA ILE A 67 0.67 -6.04 -7.42
C ILE A 67 -0.14 -6.54 -6.21
N ASN A 68 -0.84 -7.67 -6.35
CA ASN A 68 -1.67 -8.21 -5.27
C ASN A 68 -0.86 -8.64 -4.04
N PHE A 69 0.34 -9.17 -4.27
CA PHE A 69 1.26 -9.53 -3.19
C PHE A 69 1.65 -8.29 -2.39
N VAL A 70 2.08 -7.21 -3.06
CA VAL A 70 2.45 -5.95 -2.43
C VAL A 70 1.26 -5.30 -1.71
N LEU A 71 0.06 -5.30 -2.31
CA LEU A 71 -1.15 -4.79 -1.64
C LEU A 71 -1.47 -5.57 -0.36
N THR A 72 -1.33 -6.89 -0.39
CA THR A 72 -1.56 -7.74 0.79
C THR A 72 -0.47 -7.52 1.86
N LEU A 73 0.76 -7.25 1.43
CA LEU A 73 1.88 -6.91 2.31
C LEU A 73 1.60 -5.67 3.16
N GLN A 74 0.84 -4.71 2.63
CA GLN A 74 0.44 -3.52 3.38
C GLN A 74 -0.38 -3.84 4.61
N ILE A 75 -1.34 -4.77 4.49
CA ILE A 75 -2.18 -5.21 5.61
C ILE A 75 -1.35 -6.02 6.62
N TYR A 76 -0.45 -6.86 6.14
CA TYR A 76 0.48 -7.58 7.00
C TYR A 76 1.37 -6.61 7.81
N CYS A 77 2.00 -5.64 7.16
CA CYS A 77 2.86 -4.63 7.80
C CYS A 77 2.09 -3.76 8.79
N LEU A 78 0.81 -3.49 8.54
CA LEU A 78 -0.08 -2.78 9.46
C LEU A 78 -0.29 -3.55 10.77
N PHE A 79 -0.63 -4.85 10.71
CA PHE A 79 -0.77 -5.67 11.92
C PHE A 79 0.57 -5.97 12.59
N LEU A 80 1.63 -6.18 11.81
CA LEU A 80 2.97 -6.39 12.32
C LEU A 80 3.49 -5.17 13.07
N GLY A 81 3.33 -3.97 12.52
CA GLY A 81 3.70 -2.72 13.18
C GLY A 81 2.93 -2.51 14.48
N ALA A 82 1.62 -2.75 14.46
CA ALA A 82 0.79 -2.72 15.67
C ALA A 82 1.30 -3.68 16.76
N TYR A 83 1.72 -4.90 16.39
CA TYR A 83 2.23 -5.91 17.30
C TYR A 83 3.61 -5.55 17.87
N LEU A 84 4.55 -5.16 17.01
CA LEU A 84 5.93 -4.82 17.39
C LEU A 84 5.98 -3.56 18.27
N PHE A 85 5.19 -2.54 17.93
CA PHE A 85 5.30 -1.22 18.54
C PHE A 85 4.17 -0.90 19.54
N ASN A 86 3.19 -1.79 19.70
CA ASN A 86 2.10 -1.69 20.68
C ASN A 86 1.33 -0.35 20.61
N THR A 87 1.03 0.12 19.40
CA THR A 87 0.48 1.47 19.17
C THR A 87 -1.05 1.54 19.10
N ILE A 88 -1.75 0.40 19.07
CA ILE A 88 -3.22 0.34 18.89
C ILE A 88 -3.92 -0.40 20.05
N TYR A 89 -5.23 -0.19 20.23
CA TYR A 89 -6.08 -0.83 21.24
C TYR A 89 -6.54 -2.25 20.84
N ILE A 90 -5.61 -3.10 20.39
CA ILE A 90 -5.87 -4.52 20.11
C ILE A 90 -4.94 -5.38 20.98
N SER A 91 -5.47 -6.48 21.54
CA SER A 91 -4.67 -7.40 22.35
C SER A 91 -3.56 -8.06 21.52
N LYS A 92 -2.41 -8.36 22.13
CA LYS A 92 -1.29 -9.04 21.44
C LYS A 92 -1.69 -10.42 20.89
N ASN A 93 -2.58 -11.15 21.56
CA ASN A 93 -3.06 -12.45 21.09
C ASN A 93 -3.91 -12.31 19.83
N THR A 94 -4.83 -11.33 19.81
CA THR A 94 -5.61 -11.01 18.61
C THR A 94 -4.70 -10.59 17.45
N LEU A 95 -3.69 -9.77 17.71
CA LEU A 95 -2.71 -9.36 16.69
C LEU A 95 -1.93 -10.55 16.11
N LYS A 96 -1.50 -11.52 16.94
CA LYS A 96 -0.85 -12.75 16.45
C LYS A 96 -1.75 -13.53 15.48
N ILE A 97 -3.04 -13.64 15.80
CA ILE A 97 -4.02 -14.31 14.92
C ILE A 97 -4.16 -13.54 13.61
N LEU A 98 -4.29 -12.20 13.65
CA LEU A 98 -4.40 -11.37 12.45
C LEU A 98 -3.13 -11.42 11.57
N ILE A 99 -1.95 -11.44 12.18
CA ILE A 99 -0.67 -11.62 11.49
C ILE A 99 -0.61 -13.01 10.83
N PHE A 100 -1.03 -14.06 11.54
CA PHE A 100 -1.07 -15.40 10.96
C PHE A 100 -2.02 -15.48 9.76
N ILE A 101 -3.24 -14.97 9.89
CA ILE A 101 -4.23 -14.93 8.80
C ILE A 101 -3.68 -14.13 7.60
N SER A 102 -3.15 -12.92 7.84
CA SER A 102 -2.57 -12.09 6.76
C SER A 102 -1.34 -12.74 6.11
N THR A 103 -0.57 -13.55 6.85
CA THR A 103 0.52 -14.37 6.27
C THR A 103 -0.03 -15.43 5.31
N LEU A 104 -1.12 -16.12 5.67
CA LEU A 104 -1.76 -17.09 4.75
C LEU A 104 -2.28 -16.39 3.49
N PHE A 105 -2.87 -15.20 3.61
CA PHE A 105 -3.27 -14.40 2.46
C PHE A 105 -2.07 -13.97 1.61
N LEU A 106 -0.96 -13.58 2.22
CA LEU A 106 0.28 -13.26 1.50
C LEU A 106 0.76 -14.44 0.66
N LEU A 107 0.81 -15.64 1.26
CA LEU A 107 1.20 -16.86 0.57
C LEU A 107 0.24 -17.22 -0.56
N PHE A 108 -1.07 -17.07 -0.34
CA PHE A 108 -2.07 -17.27 -1.40
C PHE A 108 -1.85 -16.33 -2.59
N ASN A 109 -1.50 -15.07 -2.32
CA ASN A 109 -1.19 -14.08 -3.37
C ASN A 109 0.17 -14.28 -4.05
N LEU A 110 0.94 -15.32 -3.70
CA LEU A 110 2.09 -15.78 -4.49
C LEU A 110 1.68 -16.68 -5.66
N TYR A 111 0.47 -17.25 -5.66
CA TYR A 111 -0.07 -18.07 -6.76
C TYR A 111 0.17 -17.48 -8.17
N PRO A 112 -0.04 -16.16 -8.41
CA PRO A 112 0.14 -15.54 -9.73
C PRO A 112 1.54 -15.68 -10.31
N PHE A 113 2.56 -15.83 -9.46
CA PHE A 113 3.94 -16.02 -9.91
C PHE A 113 4.16 -17.39 -10.56
N PHE A 114 3.33 -18.38 -10.23
CA PHE A 114 3.40 -19.73 -10.78
C PHE A 114 2.53 -19.92 -12.03
N GLU A 115 1.71 -18.94 -12.39
CA GLU A 115 0.95 -19.01 -13.63
C GLU A 115 1.86 -18.86 -14.86
N THR A 116 1.53 -19.56 -15.95
CA THR A 116 2.29 -19.48 -17.21
C THR A 116 1.82 -18.36 -18.12
N SER A 117 0.62 -17.80 -17.90
CA SER A 117 0.09 -16.71 -18.74
C SER A 117 0.88 -15.42 -18.56
N ASN A 118 1.24 -14.78 -19.66
CA ASN A 118 1.80 -13.43 -19.64
C ASN A 118 0.74 -12.45 -19.13
N ARG A 119 1.13 -11.64 -18.16
CA ARG A 119 0.33 -10.55 -17.61
C ARG A 119 0.96 -9.23 -18.03
N CYS A 120 0.12 -8.24 -18.31
CA CYS A 120 0.65 -6.94 -18.69
C CYS A 120 -0.26 -5.81 -18.29
N SER A 121 0.26 -4.94 -17.42
CA SER A 121 -0.40 -3.70 -17.05
C SER A 121 0.03 -2.59 -18.02
N ARG A 122 -0.94 -1.84 -18.54
CA ARG A 122 -0.72 -0.85 -19.61
C ARG A 122 -1.36 0.51 -19.29
N PRO A 123 -0.86 1.60 -19.90
CA PRO A 123 -1.50 2.89 -19.87
C PRO A 123 -2.95 2.81 -20.37
N TYR A 124 -3.82 3.55 -19.70
CA TYR A 124 -5.18 3.81 -20.11
C TYR A 124 -5.27 5.17 -20.81
N THR A 125 -6.46 5.53 -21.30
CA THR A 125 -6.70 6.74 -22.11
C THR A 125 -6.39 8.05 -21.40
N ASP A 126 -6.29 8.04 -20.07
CA ASP A 126 -6.01 9.17 -19.20
C ASP A 126 -4.55 9.21 -18.70
N ASN A 127 -3.65 8.48 -19.37
CA ASN A 127 -2.22 8.31 -19.02
C ASN A 127 -1.97 7.69 -17.63
N SER A 128 -2.96 6.98 -17.09
CA SER A 128 -2.83 6.19 -15.87
C SER A 128 -2.48 4.73 -16.18
N LEU A 129 -1.86 3.99 -15.25
CA LEU A 129 -1.68 2.54 -15.43
C LEU A 129 -2.95 1.77 -15.08
N LYS A 130 -3.56 1.12 -16.07
CA LYS A 130 -4.55 0.07 -15.81
C LYS A 130 -3.80 -1.21 -15.46
N TRP A 131 -3.83 -1.55 -14.17
CA TRP A 131 -3.30 -2.81 -13.67
C TRP A 131 -4.05 -3.98 -14.30
N ASP A 132 -3.30 -4.98 -14.75
CA ASP A 132 -3.88 -6.21 -15.28
C ASP A 132 -4.68 -6.89 -14.16
N LYS A 133 -6.00 -6.94 -14.34
CA LYS A 133 -6.88 -7.52 -13.32
C LYS A 133 -6.74 -9.03 -13.36
N PHE A 134 -6.91 -9.64 -12.19
CA PHE A 134 -7.07 -11.08 -12.07
C PHE A 134 -8.46 -11.50 -12.53
N GLU A 135 -8.81 -11.23 -13.78
CA GLU A 135 -10.06 -11.71 -14.38
C GLU A 135 -9.78 -13.07 -15.02
N LYS A 136 -9.72 -14.12 -14.19
CA LYS A 136 -9.82 -15.50 -14.66
C LYS A 136 -11.07 -16.17 -14.10
N THR A 137 -11.59 -17.08 -14.92
CA THR A 137 -12.90 -17.74 -14.94
C THR A 137 -13.29 -18.59 -13.74
N ASP A 138 -12.48 -18.64 -12.67
CA ASP A 138 -12.77 -19.45 -11.48
C ASP A 138 -13.52 -18.66 -10.41
N ASN A 139 -14.74 -19.11 -10.12
CA ASN A 139 -15.65 -18.50 -9.15
C ASN A 139 -15.04 -18.37 -7.74
N LEU A 140 -14.15 -19.28 -7.32
CA LEU A 140 -13.59 -19.26 -5.97
C LEU A 140 -12.51 -18.17 -5.80
N TYR A 141 -11.58 -18.07 -6.76
CA TYR A 141 -10.52 -17.06 -6.70
C TYR A 141 -11.12 -15.64 -6.69
N ASN A 142 -12.08 -15.38 -7.57
CA ASN A 142 -12.76 -14.08 -7.64
C ASN A 142 -13.50 -13.73 -6.35
N LYS A 143 -14.12 -14.72 -5.69
CA LYS A 143 -14.74 -14.52 -4.37
C LYS A 143 -13.71 -14.16 -3.30
N ILE A 144 -12.61 -14.91 -3.23
CA ILE A 144 -11.53 -14.64 -2.25
C ILE A 144 -10.91 -13.26 -2.51
N TYR A 145 -10.68 -12.91 -3.78
CA TYR A 145 -10.15 -11.61 -4.19
C TYR A 145 -11.12 -10.47 -3.81
N ASN A 146 -12.41 -10.62 -4.04
CA ASN A 146 -13.39 -9.59 -3.64
C ASN A 146 -13.42 -9.42 -2.12
N VAL A 147 -13.41 -10.53 -1.36
CA VAL A 147 -13.34 -10.48 0.10
C VAL A 147 -12.05 -9.82 0.58
N SER A 148 -10.90 -10.11 -0.06
CA SER A 148 -9.63 -9.50 0.31
C SER A 148 -9.60 -8.00 0.02
N GLN A 149 -10.24 -7.55 -1.07
CA GLN A 149 -10.41 -6.13 -1.39
C GLN A 149 -11.24 -5.40 -0.33
N TYR A 150 -12.37 -5.98 0.10
CA TYR A 150 -13.16 -5.40 1.19
C TYR A 150 -12.38 -5.37 2.51
N PHE A 151 -11.70 -6.47 2.85
CA PHE A 151 -10.88 -6.55 4.05
C PHE A 151 -9.75 -5.52 4.03
N TYR A 152 -9.10 -5.34 2.87
CA TYR A 152 -8.10 -4.33 2.63
C TYR A 152 -8.68 -2.94 2.91
N LEU A 153 -9.75 -2.53 2.21
CA LEU A 153 -10.35 -1.20 2.39
C LEU A 153 -10.81 -0.95 3.84
N LEU A 154 -11.43 -1.95 4.48
CA LEU A 154 -11.92 -1.83 5.84
C LEU A 154 -10.77 -1.67 6.85
N SER A 155 -9.65 -2.37 6.65
CA SER A 155 -8.47 -2.26 7.50
C SER A 155 -7.90 -0.83 7.49
N PHE A 156 -7.86 -0.19 6.32
CA PHE A 156 -7.39 1.20 6.18
C PHE A 156 -8.32 2.21 6.87
N LEU A 157 -9.61 1.90 7.02
CA LEU A 157 -10.57 2.78 7.70
C LEU A 157 -10.56 2.55 9.22
N ILE A 158 -10.55 1.29 9.66
CA ILE A 158 -10.69 0.94 11.08
C ILE A 158 -9.38 1.16 11.85
N ILE A 159 -8.23 0.76 11.30
CA ILE A 159 -6.99 0.74 12.07
C ILE A 159 -6.54 2.13 12.53
N PRO A 160 -6.62 3.20 11.71
CA PRO A 160 -6.34 4.56 12.19
C PRO A 160 -7.16 4.92 13.44
N LEU A 161 -8.44 4.54 13.49
CA LEU A 161 -9.32 4.81 14.64
C LEU A 161 -8.95 4.00 15.90
N LEU A 162 -8.15 2.95 15.76
CA LEU A 162 -7.70 2.11 16.87
C LEU A 162 -6.35 2.54 17.46
N PHE A 163 -5.70 3.57 16.91
CA PHE A 163 -4.46 4.10 17.48
C PHE A 163 -4.68 4.62 18.90
N LYS A 164 -3.77 4.25 19.81
CA LYS A 164 -3.76 4.73 21.21
C LYS A 164 -3.64 6.26 21.30
N LYS A 165 -2.97 6.86 20.32
CA LYS A 165 -2.98 8.31 20.10
C LYS A 165 -3.93 8.61 18.94
N ILE A 166 -5.18 8.91 19.28
CA ILE A 166 -6.24 9.07 18.28
C ILE A 166 -5.95 10.18 17.27
N TRP A 167 -5.25 11.25 17.66
CA TRP A 167 -4.87 12.35 16.76
C TRP A 167 -4.02 11.89 15.58
N ILE A 168 -3.12 10.92 15.78
CA ILE A 168 -2.31 10.31 14.72
C ILE A 168 -3.21 9.59 13.74
N GLY A 169 -4.15 8.79 14.28
CA GLY A 169 -5.14 8.08 13.51
C GLY A 169 -6.02 9.01 12.68
N LEU A 170 -6.56 10.06 13.29
CA LEU A 170 -7.38 11.07 12.63
C LEU A 170 -6.60 11.81 11.54
N LEU A 171 -5.34 12.18 11.79
CA LEU A 171 -4.50 12.81 10.78
C LEU A 171 -4.30 11.90 9.56
N ILE A 172 -3.94 10.63 9.76
CA ILE A 172 -3.79 9.65 8.68
C ILE A 172 -5.11 9.49 7.92
N LEU A 173 -6.23 9.39 8.63
CA LEU A 173 -7.54 9.21 8.05
C LEU A 173 -7.96 10.42 7.21
N ILE A 174 -7.80 11.65 7.72
CA ILE A 174 -8.09 12.89 6.99
C ILE A 174 -7.24 12.95 5.71
N LEU A 175 -5.93 12.74 5.81
CA LEU A 175 -5.03 12.76 4.65
C LEU A 175 -5.41 11.68 3.62
N SER A 176 -5.80 10.49 4.07
CA SER A 176 -6.24 9.40 3.21
C SER A 176 -7.57 9.71 2.52
N PHE A 177 -8.53 10.31 3.23
CA PHE A 177 -9.80 10.74 2.63
C PHE A 177 -9.60 11.87 1.62
N THR A 178 -8.79 12.88 1.96
CA THR A 178 -8.44 13.95 1.01
C THR A 178 -7.78 13.38 -0.23
N SER A 179 -6.83 12.45 -0.07
CA SER A 179 -6.23 11.73 -1.20
C SER A 179 -7.31 10.99 -2.01
N PHE A 180 -8.20 10.24 -1.36
CA PHE A 180 -9.24 9.47 -2.04
C PHE A 180 -10.18 10.37 -2.86
N PHE A 181 -10.69 11.46 -2.29
CA PHE A 181 -11.61 12.36 -2.98
C PHE A 181 -10.95 13.10 -4.14
N THR A 182 -9.72 13.60 -3.94
CA THR A 182 -8.99 14.30 -5.00
C THR A 182 -8.59 13.39 -6.15
N THR A 183 -8.33 12.11 -5.88
CA THR A 183 -7.90 11.15 -6.90
C THR A 183 -9.05 10.48 -7.65
N ARG A 184 -10.13 10.11 -6.95
CA ARG A 184 -11.21 9.28 -7.51
C ARG A 184 -12.25 10.07 -8.31
N TYR A 185 -12.59 11.28 -7.87
CA TYR A 185 -13.71 12.02 -8.48
C TYR A 185 -13.48 12.36 -9.96
N ALA A 186 -12.20 12.48 -10.37
CA ALA A 186 -11.85 12.76 -11.74
C ALA A 186 -11.79 11.51 -12.65
N ASN A 187 -11.60 10.29 -12.12
CA ASN A 187 -11.32 9.10 -12.96
C ASN A 187 -11.72 7.76 -12.29
N ILE A 188 -12.84 7.19 -12.72
CA ILE A 188 -13.39 5.93 -12.16
C ILE A 188 -12.65 4.69 -12.67
N GLU A 189 -12.15 4.69 -13.91
CA GLU A 189 -11.49 3.51 -14.49
C GLU A 189 -10.03 3.33 -14.00
N SER A 190 -9.47 4.39 -13.44
CA SER A 190 -8.06 4.48 -13.07
C SER A 190 -7.83 5.00 -11.66
N TYR A 191 -8.80 4.91 -10.74
CA TYR A 191 -8.54 5.41 -9.38
C TYR A 191 -7.45 4.59 -8.65
N THR A 192 -7.21 3.35 -9.06
CA THR A 192 -6.42 2.36 -8.28
C THR A 192 -4.94 2.67 -8.15
N SER A 193 -4.31 3.31 -9.14
CA SER A 193 -2.98 3.85 -8.92
C SER A 193 -2.99 5.34 -8.57
N ARG A 194 -4.13 6.08 -8.42
CA ARG A 194 -4.09 7.56 -8.44
C ARG A 194 -3.34 8.23 -7.25
N TRP A 195 -3.07 7.46 -6.20
CA TRP A 195 -2.54 7.81 -4.87
C TRP A 195 -1.02 8.03 -4.68
N CYS A 196 -0.16 7.87 -5.69
CA CYS A 196 1.29 7.75 -5.44
C CYS A 196 1.94 8.95 -4.73
N TYR A 197 1.60 10.18 -5.11
CA TYR A 197 2.13 11.38 -4.44
C TYR A 197 1.74 11.42 -2.96
N PHE A 198 0.47 11.13 -2.64
CA PHE A 198 -0.01 11.13 -1.27
C PHE A 198 0.71 10.07 -0.42
N SER A 199 0.97 8.89 -0.99
CA SER A 199 1.72 7.83 -0.29
C SER A 199 3.15 8.24 0.07
N ALA A 200 3.79 9.12 -0.72
CA ALA A 200 5.11 9.67 -0.43
C ALA A 200 5.07 10.87 0.52
N PHE A 201 4.04 11.73 0.41
CA PHE A 201 3.91 12.93 1.24
C PHE A 201 3.57 12.63 2.70
N ILE A 202 2.77 11.60 2.99
CA ILE A 202 2.36 11.29 4.37
C ILE A 202 3.59 10.97 5.25
N PRO A 203 4.51 10.05 4.87
CA PRO A 203 5.74 9.82 5.62
C PRO A 203 6.58 11.08 5.81
N VAL A 204 6.74 11.88 4.76
CA VAL A 204 7.51 13.14 4.82
C VAL A 204 6.91 14.11 5.84
N LEU A 205 5.59 14.24 5.89
CA LEU A 205 4.92 15.05 6.91
C LEU A 205 5.26 14.57 8.33
N PHE A 206 5.23 13.26 8.58
CA PHE A 206 5.59 12.71 9.89
C PHE A 206 7.07 12.93 10.22
N VAL A 207 7.98 12.91 9.24
CA VAL A 207 9.39 13.30 9.43
C VAL A 207 9.48 14.74 9.90
N PHE A 208 8.76 15.67 9.26
CA PHE A 208 8.74 17.06 9.68
C PHE A 208 8.18 17.24 11.10
N LEU A 209 7.06 16.59 11.41
CA LEU A 209 6.47 16.67 12.75
C LEU A 209 7.42 16.14 13.84
N ASP A 210 8.14 15.04 13.56
CA ASP A 210 9.15 14.47 14.45
C ASP A 210 10.36 15.39 14.61
N PHE A 211 10.90 15.91 13.49
CA PHE A 211 12.07 16.80 13.46
C PHE A 211 11.83 18.09 14.27
N PHE A 212 10.65 18.71 14.11
CA PHE A 212 10.28 19.92 14.84
C PHE A 212 9.74 19.64 16.26
N LYS A 213 9.73 18.37 16.71
CA LYS A 213 9.23 17.95 18.03
C LYS A 213 7.81 18.45 18.31
N ILE A 214 6.98 18.55 17.27
CA ILE A 214 5.58 18.91 17.42
C ILE A 214 4.90 17.73 18.13
N LYS A 215 4.27 17.98 19.27
CA LYS A 215 3.61 16.91 20.03
C LYS A 215 2.32 16.51 19.33
N TYR A 216 2.24 15.23 18.94
CA TYR A 216 1.05 14.56 18.42
C TYR A 216 0.87 13.16 19.03
#